data_AF-A0A9D5EIN8-F1
#
_entry.id   AF-A0A9D5EIN8-F1
#
_cell.length_a   1.000
_cell.length_b   1.000
_cell.length_c   1.000
_cell.angle_alpha   90.00
_cell.angle_beta   90.00
_cell.angle_gamma   90.00
#
_symmetry.space_group_name_H-M   'P 1'
#
loop_
_entity.id
_entity.type
_entity.pdbx_description
1 polymer ?
#
loop_
_entity_poly.entity_id
_entity_poly.type
_entity_poly.pdbx_seq_one_letter_code
_entity_poly.pdbx_strand_id
1 'polypeptide(L)' 'MFWPDDLPLSDNRFLDTLPHLQGRGQLTDRYLLALAAARQGTLATLDQSATASLPAGSPLLGHIELVVP' A
#
# COMPACT_ATOMS: atom_id res chain seq x y z
N MET A 1 18.52 10.90 -4.65
CA MET A 1 18.61 9.44 -4.89
C MET A 1 17.19 8.95 -5.09
N PHE A 2 16.82 8.55 -6.30
CA PHE A 2 15.55 7.87 -6.55
C PHE A 2 15.79 6.39 -6.24
N TRP A 3 15.02 5.80 -5.34
CA TRP A 3 15.14 4.37 -5.04
C TRP A 3 14.79 3.58 -6.32
N PRO A 4 15.54 2.53 -6.69
CA PRO A 4 15.07 1.63 -7.72
C PRO A 4 13.68 1.10 -7.36
N ASP A 5 12.82 0.99 -8.36
CA ASP A 5 11.53 0.33 -8.19
C ASP A 5 11.80 -1.15 -7.89
N ASP A 6 11.64 -1.51 -6.63
CA ASP A 6 11.86 -2.86 -6.10
C ASP A 6 10.60 -3.73 -6.24
N LEU A 7 9.50 -3.19 -6.79
CA LEU A 7 8.25 -3.90 -7.00
C LEU A 7 7.60 -3.49 -8.34
N PRO A 8 7.66 -4.33 -9.39
CA PRO A 8 7.08 -3.96 -10.68
C PRO A 8 5.61 -3.56 -10.56
N LEU A 9 5.19 -2.50 -11.25
CA LEU A 9 3.79 -2.06 -11.26
C LEU A 9 2.81 -3.09 -11.80
N SER A 10 3.29 -4.14 -12.49
CA SER A 10 2.49 -5.28 -12.93
C SER A 10 2.29 -6.33 -11.84
N ASP A 11 2.82 -6.14 -10.63
CA ASP A 11 2.61 -7.07 -9.53
C ASP A 11 1.15 -7.02 -9.07
N ASN A 12 0.53 -8.19 -8.94
CA ASN A 12 -0.88 -8.31 -8.58
C ASN A 12 -1.20 -7.62 -7.24
N ARG A 13 -0.27 -7.63 -6.28
CA ARG A 13 -0.46 -6.96 -4.98
C ARG A 13 -0.65 -5.46 -5.14
N PHE A 14 -0.08 -4.86 -6.17
CA PHE A 14 -0.31 -3.46 -6.51
C PHE A 14 -1.50 -3.30 -7.48
N LEU A 15 -1.56 -4.09 -8.55
CA LEU A 15 -2.61 -4.00 -9.58
C LEU A 15 -4.02 -4.16 -8.99
N ASP A 16 -4.21 -5.10 -8.07
CA ASP A 16 -5.51 -5.37 -7.45
C ASP A 16 -6.02 -4.19 -6.60
N THR A 17 -5.13 -3.27 -6.23
CA THR A 17 -5.50 -2.05 -5.49
C THR A 17 -5.92 -0.89 -6.38
N LEU A 18 -5.51 -0.89 -7.66
CA LEU A 18 -5.74 0.23 -8.58
C LEU A 18 -7.22 0.55 -8.80
N PRO A 19 -8.15 -0.42 -8.92
CA PRO A 19 -9.59 -0.15 -9.06
C PRO A 19 -10.19 0.60 -7.84
N HIS A 20 -9.52 0.58 -6.69
CA HIS A 20 -9.98 1.19 -5.45
C HIS A 20 -9.30 2.53 -5.15
N LEU A 21 -8.48 3.05 -6.07
CA LEU A 21 -7.87 4.36 -5.95
C LEU A 21 -8.94 5.45 -6.07
N GLN A 22 -9.12 6.24 -5.01
CA GLN A 22 -10.07 7.36 -4.99
C GLN A 22 -9.42 8.70 -5.39
N GLY A 23 -8.10 8.76 -5.55
CA GLY A 23 -7.40 9.98 -5.95
C GLY A 23 -5.88 9.82 -6.11
N ARG A 24 -5.23 10.86 -6.64
CA ARG A 24 -3.79 10.87 -6.95
C ARG A 24 -2.87 10.68 -5.74
N GLY A 25 -3.34 11.04 -4.55
CA GLY A 25 -2.55 10.89 -3.31
C GLY A 25 -2.33 9.44 -2.89
N GLN A 26 -3.22 8.52 -3.25
CA GLN A 26 -3.19 7.14 -2.76
C GLN A 26 -2.23 6.24 -3.54
N LEU A 27 -1.76 6.66 -4.73
CA LEU A 27 -0.92 5.83 -5.60
C LEU A 27 0.38 5.41 -4.89
N THR A 28 1.04 6.38 -4.25
CA THR A 28 2.28 6.15 -3.50
C THR A 28 2.04 5.23 -2.32
N ASP A 29 0.97 5.44 -1.56
CA ASP A 29 0.65 4.61 -0.39
C ASP A 29 0.35 3.16 -0.79
N ARG A 30 -0.35 2.95 -1.92
CA ARG A 30 -0.58 1.61 -2.47
C ARG A 30 0.70 0.93 -2.89
N TYR A 31 1.58 1.69 -3.55
CA TYR A 31 2.87 1.15 -3.94
C TYR A 31 3.70 0.77 -2.71
N LEU A 32 3.78 1.64 -1.70
CA LEU A 32 4.52 1.38 -0.47
C LEU A 32 3.94 0.21 0.32
N LEU A 33 2.61 0.09 0.38
CA LEU A 33 1.94 -1.02 1.04
C LEU A 33 2.17 -2.34 0.30
N ALA A 34 2.05 -2.34 -1.03
CA ALA A 34 2.38 -3.50 -1.84
C ALA A 34 3.86 -3.87 -1.68
N LEU A 35 4.77 -2.90 -1.64
CA LEU A 35 6.19 -3.12 -1.42
C LEU A 35 6.47 -3.73 -0.03
N ALA A 36 5.80 -3.25 1.01
CA ALA A 36 5.88 -3.83 2.35
C ALA A 36 5.43 -5.30 2.35
N ALA A 37 4.29 -5.60 1.73
CA ALA A 37 3.81 -6.97 1.58
C ALA A 37 4.79 -7.85 0.78
N ALA A 38 5.43 -7.31 -0.28
CA ALA A 38 6.45 -8.00 -1.08
C ALA A 38 7.61 -8.51 -0.22
N ARG A 39 7.98 -7.68 0.75
CA ARG A 39 9.12 -7.86 1.64
C ARG A 39 8.73 -8.56 2.94
N GLN A 40 7.50 -9.04 3.06
CA GLN A 40 6.95 -9.61 4.30
C GLN A 40 7.04 -8.65 5.50
N GLY A 41 7.01 -7.35 5.22
CA GLY A 41 7.04 -6.28 6.22
C GLY A 41 5.68 -5.61 6.40
N THR A 42 5.67 -4.53 7.19
CA THR A 42 4.48 -3.75 7.51
C THR A 42 4.74 -2.28 7.20
N LEU A 43 3.80 -1.64 6.51
CA LEU A 43 3.78 -0.19 6.32
C LEU A 43 3.25 0.47 7.60
N ALA A 44 4.15 1.01 8.40
CA ALA A 44 3.81 1.87 9.53
C ALA A 44 3.49 3.29 9.02
N THR A 45 2.27 3.78 9.27
CA THR A 45 1.83 5.09 8.78
C THR A 45 1.03 5.85 9.84
N LEU A 46 1.04 7.19 9.75
CA LEU A 46 0.16 8.07 10.53
C LEU A 46 -1.14 8.40 9.76
N ASP A 47 -1.20 8.01 8.49
CA ASP A 47 -2.33 8.31 7.62
C ASP A 47 -3.44 7.25 7.76
N GLN A 48 -4.55 7.66 8.36
CA GLN A 48 -5.74 6.83 8.53
C GLN A 48 -6.46 6.53 7.20
N SER A 49 -6.27 7.37 6.18
CA SER A 49 -6.93 7.23 4.88
C SER A 49 -6.34 6.08 4.05
N ALA A 50 -5.06 5.74 4.30
CA ALA A 50 -4.38 4.61 3.67
C ALA A 50 -5.11 3.28 3.97
N THR A 51 -5.60 3.10 5.20
CA THR A 51 -6.37 1.92 5.61
C THR A 51 -7.79 1.95 5.05
N ALA A 52 -8.45 3.12 5.09
CA ALA A 52 -9.86 3.27 4.69
C ALA A 52 -10.10 3.07 3.18
N SER A 53 -9.08 3.31 2.36
CA SER A 53 -9.20 3.16 0.91
C SER A 53 -9.06 1.72 0.41
N LEU A 54 -8.58 0.78 1.24
CA LEU A 54 -8.41 -0.62 0.86
C LEU A 54 -9.75 -1.33 0.67
N PRO A 55 -9.88 -2.23 -0.33
CA PRO A 55 -11.05 -3.08 -0.43
C PRO A 55 -11.17 -3.99 0.80
N ALA A 56 -12.41 -4.23 1.22
CA ALA A 56 -12.71 -5.14 2.31
C ALA A 56 -12.15 -6.55 2.00
N GLY A 57 -11.43 -7.14 2.96
CA GLY A 57 -10.79 -8.45 2.78
C GLY A 57 -9.47 -8.42 1.98
N SER A 58 -8.92 -7.24 1.68
CA SER A 58 -7.60 -7.15 1.06
C SER A 58 -6.54 -7.85 1.92
N PRO A 59 -5.70 -8.74 1.36
CA PRO A 59 -4.59 -9.34 2.10
C PRO A 59 -3.58 -8.29 2.59
N LEU A 60 -3.54 -7.12 1.94
CA LEU A 60 -2.67 -6.02 2.33
C LEU A 60 -3.05 -5.37 3.68
N LEU A 61 -4.27 -5.59 4.17
CA LEU A 61 -4.67 -5.11 5.50
C LEU A 61 -3.79 -5.71 6.61
N GLY A 62 -3.21 -6.89 6.40
CA GLY A 62 -2.25 -7.50 7.33
C GLY A 62 -0.85 -6.88 7.28
N HIS A 63 -0.58 -6.00 6.32
CA HIS A 63 0.71 -5.38 6.06
C HIS A 63 0.69 -3.86 6.29
N ILE A 64 -0.31 -3.33 7.00
CA ILE A 64 -0.41 -1.92 7.36
C ILE A 64 -0.66 -1.77 8.86
N GLU A 65 0.02 -0.81 9.48
CA GLU A 65 -0.14 -0.48 10.89
C GLU A 65 -0.26 1.03 11.05
N LEU A 66 -1.33 1.47 11.72
CA LEU A 66 -1.49 2.86 12.08
C LEU A 66 -0.70 3.15 13.36
N VAL A 67 0.31 3.99 13.26
CA VAL A 67 1.05 4.46 14.43
C VAL A 67 0.25 5.57 15.09
N VAL A 68 -0.11 5.39 16.36
CA VAL A 68 -0.76 6.43 17.16
C VAL A 68 0.33 7.14 17.98
N PRO A 69 0.44 8.48 17.92
CA PRO A 69 1.45 9.22 18.68
C PRO A 69 1.23 9.19 20.19
#